data_AF-A0A1B8U4E4-F1
#
_entry.id   AF-A0A1B8U4E4-F1
#
_cell.length_a   1.000
_cell.length_b   1.000
_cell.length_c   1.000
_cell.angle_alpha   90.00
_cell.angle_beta   90.00
_cell.angle_gamma   90.00
#
_symmetry.space_group_name_H-M   'P 1'
#
loop_
_entity.id
_entity.type
_entity.pdbx_description
1 polymer ?
#
loop_
_entity_poly.entity_id
_entity_poly.type
_entity_poly.pdbx_seq_one_letter_code
_entity_poly.pdbx_strand_id
1 'polypeptide(L)' 'MKYKIIDINIGDEVYFESTPSQSNHDLYWQVIDINEKMNTLIVQLDEMGFDDLRWSISIKEVKQHLSRKN' A
#
# COMPACT_ATOMS: atom_id res chain seq x y z
N MET A 1 -4.50 15.15 -6.12
CA MET A 1 -3.46 14.13 -5.91
C MET A 1 -2.91 14.36 -4.51
N LYS A 2 -3.15 13.45 -3.56
CA LYS A 2 -2.90 13.75 -2.13
C LYS A 2 -1.49 13.36 -1.66
N TYR A 3 -0.83 12.38 -2.28
CA TYR A 3 0.48 11.89 -1.87
C TYR A 3 1.45 11.77 -3.05
N LYS A 4 2.72 12.05 -2.80
CA LYS A 4 3.86 11.70 -3.65
C LYS A 4 4.49 10.43 -3.11
N ILE A 5 5.21 9.69 -3.97
CA ILE A 5 5.87 8.45 -3.55
C ILE A 5 6.88 8.67 -2.43
N ILE A 6 7.52 9.84 -2.41
CA ILE A 6 8.47 10.26 -1.36
C ILE A 6 7.83 10.47 0.02
N ASP A 7 6.50 10.54 0.09
CA ASP A 7 5.78 10.72 1.36
C ASP A 7 5.52 9.38 2.07
N ILE A 8 5.87 8.26 1.42
CA ILE A 8 5.60 6.89 1.89
C ILE A 8 6.93 6.16 2.02
N ASN A 9 7.10 5.47 3.15
CA ASN A 9 8.26 4.66 3.44
C ASN A 9 7.90 3.17 3.50
N ILE A 10 8.91 2.32 3.30
CA ILE A 10 8.77 0.90 3.60
C ILE A 10 8.47 0.75 5.10
N GLY A 11 7.46 -0.06 5.42
CA GLY A 11 6.93 -0.26 6.76
C GLY A 11 5.72 0.61 7.10
N ASP A 12 5.41 1.64 6.31
CA ASP A 12 4.18 2.41 6.46
C ASP A 12 2.96 1.56 6.06
N GLU A 13 1.80 1.93 6.59
CA GLU A 13 0.53 1.28 6.28
C GLU A 13 -0.29 2.18 5.36
N VAL A 14 -0.84 1.62 4.29
CA VAL A 14 -1.62 2.37 3.30
C VAL A 14 -3.00 1.77 3.13
N TYR A 15 -3.98 2.66 3.02
CA TYR A 15 -5.33 2.34 2.56
C TYR A 15 -5.48 2.87 1.14
N PHE A 16 -5.87 1.99 0.22
CA PHE A 16 -5.99 2.29 -1.21
C PHE A 16 -7.31 1.77 -1.76
N GLU A 17 -7.77 2.40 -2.84
CA GLU A 17 -8.89 1.90 -3.64
C GLU A 17 -8.36 1.61 -5.04
N SER A 18 -8.35 0.33 -5.40
CA SER A 18 -8.00 -0.15 -6.73
C SER A 18 -9.26 -0.61 -7.49
N THR A 19 -9.12 -1.52 -8.45
CA THR A 19 -10.24 -2.15 -9.17
C THR A 19 -11.11 -3.02 -8.23
N PRO A 20 -12.39 -3.31 -8.57
CA PRO A 20 -13.27 -4.14 -7.74
C PRO A 20 -12.72 -5.55 -7.45
N SER A 21 -11.85 -6.08 -8.31
CA SER A 21 -11.15 -7.35 -8.12
C SER A 21 -9.97 -7.28 -7.14
N GLN A 22 -9.53 -6.08 -6.80
CA GLN A 22 -8.49 -5.76 -5.82
C GLN A 22 -9.11 -4.91 -4.70
N SER A 23 -10.27 -5.33 -4.19
CA SER A 23 -10.93 -4.65 -3.08
C SER A 23 -10.15 -4.89 -1.80
N ASN A 24 -9.66 -3.81 -1.21
CA ASN A 24 -8.76 -3.72 -0.06
C ASN A 24 -9.38 -4.22 1.28
N HIS A 25 -10.54 -4.89 1.24
CA HIS A 25 -11.29 -5.41 2.40
C HIS A 25 -11.45 -4.43 3.58
N ASP A 26 -11.43 -3.11 3.33
CA ASP A 26 -11.40 -2.05 4.35
C ASP A 26 -10.20 -2.12 5.32
N LEU A 27 -9.09 -2.75 4.90
CA LEU A 27 -7.88 -2.93 5.70
C LEU A 27 -6.73 -2.02 5.25
N TYR A 28 -5.82 -1.75 6.18
CA TYR A 28 -4.54 -1.13 5.89
C TYR A 28 -3.52 -2.20 5.54
N TRP A 29 -2.76 -2.01 4.47
CA TRP A 29 -1.73 -2.93 4.03
C TRP A 29 -0.36 -2.32 4.23
N GLN A 30 0.61 -3.13 4.64
CA GLN A 30 1.97 -2.67 4.87
C GLN A 30 2.72 -2.52 3.55
N VAL A 31 3.42 -1.40 3.38
CA VAL A 31 4.33 -1.19 2.26
C VAL A 31 5.61 -2.00 2.52
N ILE A 32 5.90 -2.95 1.65
CA ILE A 32 7.09 -3.82 1.76
C ILE A 32 8.17 -3.48 0.74
N ASP A 33 7.81 -2.79 -0.36
CA ASP A 33 8.75 -2.32 -1.37
C ASP A 33 8.21 -1.10 -2.12
N ILE A 34 9.11 -0.31 -2.71
CA ILE A 34 8.80 0.95 -3.40
C ILE A 34 9.57 0.99 -4.72
N ASN A 35 8.85 1.12 -5.84
CA ASN A 35 9.45 1.37 -7.14
C ASN A 35 9.28 2.84 -7.53
N GLU A 36 10.29 3.64 -7.21
CA GLU A 36 10.32 5.08 -7.49
C GLU A 36 10.25 5.41 -8.99
N LYS A 37 10.86 4.57 -9.85
CA LYS A 37 10.87 4.80 -11.30
C LYS A 37 9.48 4.69 -11.91
N MET A 38 8.66 3.77 -11.40
CA MET A 38 7.31 3.51 -11.89
C MET A 38 6.22 4.20 -11.07
N ASN A 39 6.58 4.84 -9.95
CA ASN A 39 5.62 5.37 -8.96
C ASN A 39 4.63 4.32 -8.44
N THR A 40 5.13 3.12 -8.14
CA THR A 40 4.34 2.00 -7.63
C THR A 40 4.85 1.51 -6.29
N LEU A 41 3.95 0.99 -5.46
CA LEU A 41 4.22 0.40 -4.15
C LEU A 41 3.89 -1.09 -4.21
N ILE A 42 4.68 -1.91 -3.53
CA ILE A 42 4.30 -3.29 -3.23
C ILE A 42 3.79 -3.31 -1.80
N VAL A 43 2.53 -3.72 -1.64
CA VAL A 43 1.84 -3.79 -0.36
C VAL A 43 1.52 -5.23 0.00
N GLN A 44 1.54 -5.53 1.28
CA GLN A 44 1.25 -6.85 1.84
C GLN A 44 0.17 -6.76 2.91
N LEU A 45 -0.78 -7.69 2.85
CA LEU A 45 -1.71 -7.95 3.94
C LEU A 45 -1.15 -9.08 4.79
N ASP A 46 -0.90 -8.79 6.06
CA ASP A 46 -0.44 -9.78 7.06
C ASP A 46 -1.56 -10.03 8.08
N GLU A 47 -2.76 -10.38 7.59
CA GLU A 47 -3.89 -10.79 8.44
C GLU A 47 -4.33 -12.22 8.18
N MET A 48 -4.39 -12.98 9.28
CA MET A 48 -5.15 -14.21 9.48
C MET A 48 -5.10 -15.25 8.34
N GLY A 49 -3.94 -15.90 8.18
CA GLY A 49 -3.85 -17.19 7.48
C GLY A 49 -3.87 -17.14 5.96
N PHE A 50 -3.81 -15.94 5.38
CA PHE A 50 -3.48 -15.75 3.97
C PHE A 50 -1.97 -15.55 3.84
N ASP A 51 -1.26 -16.63 3.55
CA ASP A 51 0.18 -16.60 3.38
C ASP A 51 0.55 -15.72 2.16
N ASP A 52 1.14 -14.55 2.41
CA ASP A 52 1.79 -13.68 1.41
C ASP A 52 0.88 -13.07 0.30
N LEU A 53 -0.30 -12.56 0.65
CA LEU A 53 -1.03 -11.70 -0.30
C LEU A 53 -0.29 -10.38 -0.53
N ARG A 54 0.29 -10.23 -1.73
CA ARG A 54 1.04 -9.05 -2.16
C ARG A 54 0.45 -8.46 -3.42
N TRP A 55 0.27 -7.13 -3.43
CA TRP A 55 -0.19 -6.40 -4.60
C TRP A 55 0.73 -5.25 -4.96
N SER A 56 0.84 -4.98 -6.26
CA SER A 56 1.47 -3.77 -6.77
C SER A 56 0.38 -2.74 -7.03
N ILE A 57 0.47 -1.58 -6.38
CA ILE A 57 -0.48 -0.47 -6.53
C ILE A 57 0.26 0.79 -6.98
N SER A 58 -0.43 1.66 -7.72
CA SER A 58 0.06 3.00 -8.00
C SER A 58 -0.13 3.89 -6.77
N ILE A 59 0.81 4.82 -6.55
CA ILE A 59 0.66 5.88 -5.55
C ILE A 59 -0.65 6.68 -5.69
N LYS A 60 -1.23 6.71 -6.91
CA LYS A 60 -2.49 7.39 -7.19
C LYS A 60 -3.71 6.70 -6.58
N GLU A 61 -3.60 5.43 -6.25
CA GLU A 61 -4.66 4.60 -5.66
C GLU A 61 -4.71 4.78 -4.13
N VAL A 62 -3.62 5.28 -3.52
CA VAL A 62 -3.52 5.55 -2.09
C VAL A 62 -4.46 6.68 -1.68
N LYS A 63 -5.34 6.39 -0.73
CA LYS A 63 -6.31 7.33 -0.16
C LYS A 63 -5.87 7.87 1.20
N GLN A 64 -5.24 7.02 2.00
CA GLN A 64 -4.72 7.36 3.33
C GLN A 64 -3.40 6.59 3.56
N HIS A 65 -2.49 7.20 4.32
CA HIS A 65 -1.26 6.56 4.77
C HIS A 65 -1.08 6.82 6.26
N LEU A 66 -0.58 5.82 6.97
CA LEU A 66 -0.22 5.87 8.37
C LEU A 66 1.28 5.60 8.45
N SER A 67 2.03 6.62 8.88
CA SER A 67 3.46 6.45 9.09
C SER A 67 3.70 5.75 10.43
N ARG A 68 4.36 4.59 10.39
CA ARG A 68 4.86 3.96 11.61
C ARG A 68 6.13 4.70 12.02
N LYS A 69 5.97 5.78 12.78
CA LYS A 69 7.10 6.36 13.52
C LYS A 69 7.54 5.35 14.57
N ASN A 70 8.68 4.70 14.32
CA ASN A 70 9.50 4.14 15.40
C ASN A 70 10.06 5.28 16.26
#